data_AF-A0A519MID6-F1
#
_entry.id   AF-A0A519MID6-F1
#
_cell.length_a   1.000
_cell.length_b   1.000
_cell.length_c   1.000
_cell.angle_alpha   90.00
_cell.angle_beta   90.00
_cell.angle_gamma   90.00
#
_symmetry.space_group_name_H-M   'P 1'
#
loop_
_entity.id
_entity.type
_entity.pdbx_description
1 polymer ?
#
loop_
_entity_poly.entity_id
_entity_poly.type
_entity_poly.pdbx_seq_one_letter_code
_entity_poly.pdbx_strand_id
1 'polypeptide(L)'
;ISRYGSGSHLMAVVNAKQQGWDISKLEFVIVNTLDGAVEALTNGTADYFMWERFMTKPTVDKGIFRRVADCPTPWPCFVIAVRNEILKNNPEAIGTVLDIINQTTEEFKDIPSIDRTLSERYAQKQEDINEWLKLTEWSQKKLDKKTFDKVQSQLAELEIIENKVAFETAAG
;
A
#
# COMPACT_ATOMS: atom_id res chain seq x y z
N ILE A 1 -4.72 -14.02 2.21
CA ILE A 1 -3.70 -12.99 2.55
C ILE A 1 -2.31 -13.44 2.11
N SER A 2 -1.40 -12.53 1.77
CA SER A 2 -0.02 -12.94 1.43
C SER A 2 0.75 -13.50 2.62
N ARG A 3 0.61 -12.88 3.80
CA ARG A 3 1.11 -13.35 5.11
C ARG A 3 0.44 -12.56 6.22
N TYR A 4 0.53 -13.01 7.46
CA TYR A 4 0.11 -12.22 8.61
C TYR A 4 0.91 -10.91 8.71
N GLY A 5 0.22 -9.83 9.07
CA GLY A 5 0.79 -8.48 9.14
C GLY A 5 1.07 -7.81 7.79
N SER A 6 0.74 -8.44 6.66
CA SER A 6 0.86 -7.79 5.36
C SER A 6 -0.24 -6.78 5.09
N GLY A 7 -0.07 -5.95 4.06
CA GLY A 7 -1.11 -5.04 3.60
C GLY A 7 -2.42 -5.76 3.23
N SER A 8 -2.37 -6.96 2.64
CA SER A 8 -3.60 -7.73 2.33
C SER A 8 -4.29 -8.27 3.59
N HIS A 9 -3.55 -8.54 4.67
CA HIS A 9 -4.14 -8.87 5.96
C HIS A 9 -4.81 -7.65 6.60
N LEU A 10 -4.09 -6.53 6.69
CA LEU A 10 -4.61 -5.25 7.18
C LEU A 10 -5.88 -4.83 6.43
N MET A 11 -5.84 -4.85 5.10
CA MET A 11 -6.98 -4.41 4.29
C MET A 11 -8.18 -5.35 4.36
N ALA A 12 -7.97 -6.66 4.59
CA ALA A 12 -9.08 -7.58 4.83
C ALA A 12 -9.82 -7.22 6.13
N VAL A 13 -9.11 -6.89 7.20
CA VAL A 13 -9.70 -6.44 8.48
C VAL A 13 -10.39 -5.09 8.33
N VAL A 14 -9.77 -4.13 7.64
CA VAL A 14 -10.37 -2.81 7.35
C VAL A 14 -11.67 -2.97 6.56
N ASN A 15 -11.66 -3.79 5.50
CA ASN A 15 -12.85 -4.05 4.70
C ASN A 15 -13.94 -4.73 5.53
N ALA A 16 -13.60 -5.74 6.34
CA ALA A 16 -14.55 -6.39 7.24
C ALA A 16 -15.25 -5.37 8.17
N LYS A 17 -14.48 -4.46 8.79
CA LYS A 17 -15.06 -3.39 9.62
C LYS A 17 -15.98 -2.47 8.82
N GLN A 18 -15.60 -2.07 7.60
CA GLN A 18 -16.43 -1.22 6.74
C GLN A 18 -17.75 -1.90 6.33
N GLN A 19 -17.75 -3.21 6.16
CA GLN A 19 -18.93 -4.01 5.83
C GLN A 19 -19.75 -4.43 7.07
N GLY A 20 -19.30 -4.07 8.29
CA GLY A 20 -19.95 -4.47 9.54
C GLY A 20 -19.80 -5.97 9.86
N TRP A 21 -18.77 -6.63 9.33
CA TRP A 21 -18.48 -8.03 9.61
C TRP A 21 -17.79 -8.20 10.97
N ASP A 22 -18.01 -9.36 11.58
CA ASP A 22 -17.34 -9.77 12.81
C ASP A 22 -15.90 -10.18 12.52
N ILE A 23 -14.95 -9.31 12.87
CA ILE A 23 -13.51 -9.51 12.62
C ILE A 23 -12.99 -10.81 13.27
N SER A 24 -13.55 -11.21 14.42
CA SER A 24 -13.12 -12.40 15.16
C SER A 24 -13.42 -13.72 14.43
N LYS A 25 -14.31 -13.68 13.42
CA LYS A 25 -14.72 -14.82 12.61
C LYS A 25 -14.04 -14.86 11.24
N LEU A 26 -13.13 -13.93 10.96
CA LEU A 26 -12.41 -13.95 9.69
C LEU A 26 -11.46 -15.14 9.64
N GLU A 27 -11.56 -15.93 8.57
CA GLU A 27 -10.63 -17.00 8.26
C GLU A 27 -9.64 -16.53 7.20
N PHE A 28 -8.36 -16.83 7.40
CA PHE A 28 -7.29 -16.37 6.51
C PHE A 28 -6.55 -17.54 5.87
N VAL A 29 -6.57 -17.58 4.54
CA VAL A 29 -5.73 -18.47 3.74
C VAL A 29 -4.45 -17.74 3.34
N ILE A 30 -3.28 -18.33 3.61
CA ILE A 30 -1.99 -17.78 3.23
C ILE A 30 -1.68 -18.19 1.78
N VAL A 31 -1.63 -17.21 0.88
CA VAL A 31 -1.44 -17.44 -0.56
C VAL A 31 -0.06 -17.02 -1.07
N ASN A 32 0.74 -16.31 -0.25
CA ASN A 32 2.08 -15.80 -0.55
C ASN A 32 2.16 -14.76 -1.68
N THR A 33 1.75 -15.14 -2.90
CA THR A 33 1.90 -14.37 -4.15
C THR A 33 0.55 -14.18 -4.85
N LEU A 34 0.56 -13.40 -5.94
CA LEU A 34 -0.62 -13.25 -6.80
C LEU A 34 -1.02 -14.59 -7.45
N ASP A 35 -0.05 -15.40 -7.86
CA ASP A 35 -0.31 -16.72 -8.45
C ASP A 35 -0.94 -17.68 -7.44
N GLY A 36 -0.48 -17.66 -6.19
CA GLY A 36 -1.12 -18.43 -5.13
C GLY A 36 -2.55 -17.95 -4.83
N ALA A 37 -2.83 -16.66 -5.01
CA ALA A 37 -4.20 -16.14 -4.91
C ALA A 37 -5.09 -16.64 -6.06
N VAL A 38 -4.53 -16.76 -7.27
CA VAL A 38 -5.22 -17.36 -8.43
C VAL A 38 -5.59 -18.80 -8.15
N GLU A 39 -4.64 -19.60 -7.68
CA GLU A 39 -4.87 -21.00 -7.32
C GLU A 39 -5.93 -21.10 -6.22
N ALA A 40 -5.80 -20.32 -5.14
CA ALA A 40 -6.68 -20.40 -3.99
C ALA A 40 -8.14 -20.07 -4.34
N LEU A 41 -8.37 -19.04 -5.17
CA LEU A 41 -9.70 -18.63 -5.62
C LEU A 41 -10.29 -19.61 -6.64
N THR A 42 -9.46 -20.14 -7.54
CA THR A 42 -9.89 -21.13 -8.53
C THR A 42 -10.35 -22.42 -7.87
N ASN A 43 -9.63 -22.86 -6.84
CA ASN A 43 -9.93 -24.10 -6.10
C ASN A 43 -11.00 -23.90 -5.00
N GLY A 44 -11.53 -22.69 -4.82
CA GLY A 44 -12.53 -22.39 -3.80
C GLY A 44 -12.02 -22.49 -2.36
N THR A 45 -10.70 -22.44 -2.16
CA THR A 45 -10.09 -22.45 -0.82
C THR A 45 -10.18 -21.10 -0.12
N ALA A 46 -10.36 -20.02 -0.87
CA ALA A 46 -10.60 -18.68 -0.36
C ALA A 46 -11.79 -18.05 -1.11
N ASP A 47 -12.55 -17.19 -0.43
CA ASP A 47 -13.72 -16.52 -1.02
C ASP A 47 -13.37 -15.24 -1.79
N TYR A 48 -12.40 -14.48 -1.29
CA TYR A 48 -11.93 -13.25 -1.93
C TYR A 48 -10.47 -12.96 -1.60
N PHE A 49 -9.86 -12.09 -2.41
CA PHE A 49 -8.48 -11.64 -2.24
C PHE A 49 -8.40 -10.13 -2.45
N MET A 50 -7.63 -9.44 -1.61
CA MET A 50 -7.40 -8.00 -1.70
C MET A 50 -5.94 -7.73 -2.06
N TRP A 51 -5.74 -6.91 -3.09
CA TRP A 51 -4.43 -6.50 -3.59
C TRP A 51 -4.52 -5.13 -4.26
N GLU A 52 -3.37 -4.59 -4.66
CA GLU A 52 -3.31 -3.36 -5.43
C GLU A 52 -4.03 -3.55 -6.79
N ARG A 53 -4.85 -2.56 -7.17
CA ARG A 53 -5.78 -2.61 -8.30
C ARG A 53 -5.04 -2.73 -9.64
N PHE A 54 -4.03 -1.90 -9.88
CA PHE A 54 -3.32 -1.88 -11.16
C PHE A 54 -2.46 -3.14 -11.34
N MET A 55 -1.85 -3.63 -10.27
CA MET A 55 -1.09 -4.88 -10.27
C MET A 55 -1.97 -6.12 -10.53
N THR A 56 -3.26 -6.08 -10.19
CA THR A 56 -4.20 -7.19 -10.46
C THR A 56 -4.95 -7.04 -11.78
N LYS A 57 -4.92 -5.85 -12.38
CA LYS A 57 -5.67 -5.56 -13.60
C LYS A 57 -5.37 -6.52 -14.77
N PRO A 58 -4.11 -6.92 -15.05
CA PRO A 58 -3.84 -7.92 -16.09
C PRO A 58 -4.54 -9.27 -15.86
N THR A 59 -4.66 -9.70 -14.60
CA THR A 59 -5.35 -10.95 -14.21
C THR A 59 -6.86 -10.82 -14.34
N VAL A 60 -7.40 -9.64 -14.01
CA VAL A 60 -8.84 -9.33 -14.18
C VAL A 60 -9.20 -9.26 -15.67
N ASP A 61 -8.39 -8.59 -16.49
CA ASP A 61 -8.62 -8.45 -17.93
C ASP A 61 -8.57 -9.79 -18.67
N LYS A 62 -7.81 -10.77 -18.15
CA LYS A 62 -7.80 -12.16 -18.64
C LYS A 62 -9.03 -12.98 -18.23
N GLY A 63 -9.91 -12.43 -17.39
CA GLY A 63 -11.09 -13.11 -16.86
C GLY A 63 -10.79 -14.14 -15.77
N ILE A 64 -9.55 -14.21 -15.27
CA ILE A 64 -9.17 -15.11 -14.18
C ILE A 64 -9.76 -14.59 -12.86
N PHE A 65 -9.62 -13.28 -12.63
CA PHE A 65 -10.24 -12.59 -11.50
C PHE A 65 -11.44 -11.79 -11.94
N ARG A 66 -12.42 -11.68 -11.04
CA ARG A 66 -13.50 -10.71 -11.15
C ARG A 66 -13.28 -9.64 -10.09
N ARG A 67 -13.06 -8.39 -10.52
CA ARG A 67 -13.01 -7.25 -9.60
C ARG A 67 -14.39 -7.02 -8.98
N VAL A 68 -14.45 -7.00 -7.65
CA VAL A 68 -15.70 -6.77 -6.90
C VAL A 68 -15.86 -5.30 -6.54
N ALA A 69 -14.86 -4.71 -5.90
CA ALA A 69 -14.87 -3.32 -5.44
C ALA A 69 -13.44 -2.81 -5.21
N ASP A 70 -13.31 -1.50 -5.03
CA ASP A 70 -12.09 -0.86 -4.54
C ASP A 70 -12.30 -0.53 -3.03
N CYS A 71 -11.29 -0.80 -2.19
CA CYS A 71 -11.29 -0.44 -0.76
C CYS A 71 -10.12 0.53 -0.52
N PRO A 72 -10.35 1.85 -0.62
CA PRO A 72 -9.28 2.83 -0.46
C PRO A 72 -8.75 2.82 0.98
N THR A 73 -7.44 2.98 1.14
CA THR A 73 -6.84 3.15 2.46
C THR A 73 -7.30 4.48 3.05
N PRO A 74 -7.64 4.54 4.34
CA PRO A 74 -8.05 5.80 4.97
C PRO A 74 -6.86 6.71 5.34
N TRP A 75 -5.64 6.29 5.01
CA TRP A 75 -4.36 6.93 5.33
C TRP A 75 -3.39 6.90 4.14
N PRO A 76 -2.32 7.74 4.18
CA PRO A 76 -1.25 7.72 3.16
C PRO A 76 -0.61 6.33 3.04
N CYS A 77 -0.43 5.87 1.80
CA CYS A 77 -0.02 4.49 1.51
C CYS A 77 1.48 4.22 1.73
N PHE A 78 2.31 5.26 1.70
CA PHE A 78 3.76 5.15 1.75
C PHE A 78 4.37 6.15 2.73
N VAL A 79 5.40 5.72 3.43
CA VAL A 79 6.23 6.53 4.33
C VAL A 79 7.69 6.12 4.18
N ILE A 80 8.61 7.06 4.39
CA ILE A 80 10.04 6.78 4.48
C ILE A 80 10.37 6.55 5.95
N ALA A 81 10.95 5.39 6.26
CA ALA A 81 11.44 5.05 7.59
C ALA A 81 12.95 4.82 7.55
N VAL A 82 13.65 5.28 8.58
CA VAL A 82 15.10 5.16 8.72
C VAL A 82 15.45 4.55 10.08
N ARG A 83 16.51 3.74 10.14
CA ARG A 83 17.00 3.23 11.41
C ARG A 83 17.63 4.36 12.24
N ASN A 84 17.34 4.39 13.53
CA ASN A 84 17.84 5.42 14.46
C ASN A 84 19.38 5.54 14.42
N GLU A 85 20.10 4.41 14.35
CA GLU A 85 21.56 4.40 14.26
C GLU A 85 22.09 5.11 13.01
N ILE A 86 21.41 4.95 11.87
CA ILE A 86 21.79 5.54 10.59
C ILE A 86 21.45 7.03 10.60
N LEU A 87 20.27 7.39 11.09
CA LEU A 87 19.84 8.79 11.20
C LEU A 87 20.81 9.60 12.08
N LYS A 88 21.25 9.01 13.20
CA LYS A 88 22.21 9.63 14.11
C LYS A 88 23.61 9.77 13.49
N ASN A 89 24.08 8.74 12.80
CA ASN A 89 25.46 8.70 12.31
C ASN A 89 25.64 9.38 10.94
N ASN A 90 24.58 9.51 10.14
CA ASN A 90 24.64 10.02 8.77
C ASN A 90 23.48 10.99 8.41
N PRO A 91 23.18 12.01 9.23
CA PRO A 91 22.02 12.88 9.02
C PRO A 91 22.09 13.64 7.68
N GLU A 92 23.28 14.08 7.26
CA GLU A 92 23.46 14.78 5.99
C GLU A 92 23.14 13.88 4.79
N ALA A 93 23.63 12.64 4.79
CA ALA A 93 23.35 11.69 3.72
C ALA A 93 21.85 11.37 3.62
N ILE A 94 21.16 11.25 4.76
CA ILE A 94 19.70 11.09 4.78
C ILE A 94 19.01 12.34 4.20
N GLY A 95 19.47 13.54 4.56
CA GLY A 95 19.00 14.79 3.95
C GLY A 95 19.13 14.78 2.44
N THR A 96 20.32 14.45 1.91
CA THR A 96 20.56 14.36 0.47
C THR A 96 19.65 13.36 -0.22
N VAL A 97 19.44 12.18 0.36
CA VAL A 97 18.51 11.17 -0.21
C VAL A 97 17.08 11.71 -0.26
N LEU A 98 16.62 12.37 0.79
CA LEU A 98 15.28 12.98 0.83
C LEU A 98 15.14 14.08 -0.22
N ASP A 99 16.16 14.94 -0.38
CA ASP A 99 16.14 16.01 -1.39
C ASP A 99 16.07 15.46 -2.81
N ILE A 100 16.86 14.43 -3.12
CA ILE A 100 16.84 13.75 -4.42
C ILE A 100 15.46 13.13 -4.68
N ILE A 101 14.89 12.41 -3.70
CA ILE A 101 13.57 11.80 -3.83
C ILE A 101 12.51 12.88 -4.07
N ASN A 102 12.52 13.95 -3.28
CA ASN A 102 11.54 15.03 -3.38
C ASN A 102 11.60 15.72 -4.74
N GLN A 103 12.80 16.10 -5.20
CA GLN A 103 13.00 16.72 -6.51
C GLN A 103 12.58 15.78 -7.65
N THR A 104 12.98 14.51 -7.57
CA THR A 104 12.64 13.53 -8.62
C THR A 104 11.13 13.28 -8.69
N THR A 105 10.47 13.24 -7.53
CA THR A 105 9.02 12.94 -7.44
C THR A 105 8.14 14.14 -7.79
N GLU A 106 8.63 15.37 -7.63
CA GLU A 106 7.94 16.59 -8.02
C GLU A 106 7.69 16.65 -9.53
N GLU A 107 8.70 16.27 -10.33
CA GLU A 107 8.65 16.29 -11.80
C GLU A 107 8.42 14.89 -12.41
N PHE A 108 8.12 13.86 -11.59
CA PHE A 108 8.10 12.47 -12.04
C PHE A 108 7.12 12.21 -13.19
N LYS A 109 5.96 12.87 -13.16
CA LYS A 109 4.93 12.73 -14.19
C LYS A 109 5.31 13.44 -15.50
N ASP A 110 6.26 14.36 -15.45
CA ASP A 110 6.73 15.14 -16.60
C ASP A 110 7.91 14.46 -17.32
N ILE A 111 8.45 13.37 -16.75
CA ILE A 111 9.49 12.56 -17.39
C ILE A 111 8.98 12.07 -18.76
N PRO A 112 9.68 12.38 -19.87
CA PRO A 112 9.25 11.98 -21.21
C PRO A 112 9.04 10.46 -21.32
N SER A 113 7.87 10.05 -21.80
CA SER A 113 7.51 8.64 -22.00
C SER A 113 7.60 7.77 -20.73
N ILE A 114 7.37 8.36 -19.56
CA ILE A 114 7.36 7.63 -18.28
C ILE A 114 6.30 6.52 -18.27
N ASP A 115 5.13 6.79 -18.84
CA ASP A 115 4.04 5.82 -18.97
C ASP A 115 4.44 4.59 -19.80
N ARG A 116 5.16 4.80 -20.92
CA ARG A 116 5.70 3.71 -21.74
C ARG A 116 6.75 2.90 -20.98
N THR A 117 7.66 3.59 -20.29
CA THR A 117 8.73 2.95 -19.51
C THR A 117 8.15 2.07 -18.39
N LEU A 118 7.14 2.57 -17.68
CA LEU A 118 6.44 1.81 -16.63
C LEU A 118 5.63 0.65 -17.21
N SER A 119 4.92 0.87 -18.32
CA SER A 119 4.17 -0.14 -19.07
C SER A 119 5.06 -1.33 -19.46
N GLU A 120 6.21 -1.05 -20.07
CA GLU A 120 7.20 -2.08 -20.46
C GLU A 120 7.79 -2.79 -19.23
N ARG A 121 8.20 -2.04 -18.20
CA ARG A 121 8.83 -2.60 -17.00
C ARG A 121 7.90 -3.52 -16.21
N TYR A 122 6.64 -3.14 -16.07
CA TYR A 122 5.67 -3.86 -15.24
C TYR A 122 4.72 -4.74 -16.06
N ALA A 123 4.92 -4.84 -17.38
CA ALA A 123 4.07 -5.58 -18.30
C ALA A 123 2.58 -5.24 -18.15
N GLN A 124 2.28 -3.95 -17.99
CA GLN A 124 0.92 -3.42 -17.88
C GLN A 124 0.56 -2.65 -19.14
N LYS A 125 -0.74 -2.47 -19.40
CA LYS A 125 -1.16 -1.65 -20.54
C LYS A 125 -0.83 -0.19 -20.27
N GLN A 126 -0.46 0.54 -21.32
CA GLN A 126 -0.10 1.94 -21.19
C GLN A 126 -1.29 2.80 -20.73
N GLU A 127 -2.53 2.44 -21.10
CA GLU A 127 -3.73 3.15 -20.63
C GLU A 127 -3.91 3.01 -19.11
N ASP A 128 -3.59 1.84 -18.55
CA ASP A 128 -3.72 1.55 -17.12
C ASP A 128 -2.67 2.30 -16.29
N ILE A 129 -1.44 2.37 -16.80
CA ILE A 129 -0.38 3.18 -16.21
C ILE A 129 -0.77 4.66 -16.22
N ASN A 130 -1.37 5.16 -17.31
CA ASN A 130 -1.84 6.53 -17.38
C ASN A 130 -2.96 6.84 -16.38
N GLU A 131 -3.87 5.90 -16.12
CA GLU A 131 -4.86 6.03 -15.04
C GLU A 131 -4.19 6.02 -13.67
N TRP A 132 -3.24 5.11 -13.43
CA TRP A 132 -2.48 5.05 -12.18
C TRP A 132 -1.72 6.34 -11.89
N LEU A 133 -1.04 6.92 -12.89
CA LEU A 133 -0.32 8.19 -12.77
C LEU A 133 -1.26 9.36 -12.42
N LYS A 134 -2.51 9.36 -12.90
CA LYS A 134 -3.50 10.39 -12.55
C LYS A 134 -3.93 10.31 -11.08
N LEU A 135 -4.03 9.11 -10.53
CA LEU A 135 -4.48 8.86 -9.16
C LEU A 135 -3.35 8.91 -8.13
N THR A 136 -2.10 8.85 -8.56
CA THR A 136 -0.93 8.79 -7.68
C THR A 136 -0.39 10.18 -7.40
N GLU A 137 -0.17 10.51 -6.13
CA GLU A 137 0.46 11.76 -5.71
C GLU A 137 1.62 11.45 -4.75
N TRP A 138 2.69 12.23 -4.87
CA TRP A 138 3.83 12.17 -3.96
C TRP A 138 3.85 13.44 -3.12
N SER A 139 4.13 13.31 -1.82
CA SER A 139 4.24 14.46 -0.92
C SER A 139 5.70 14.84 -0.75
N GLN A 140 5.99 16.13 -0.93
CA GLN A 140 7.29 16.75 -0.62
C GLN A 140 7.31 17.30 0.81
N LYS A 141 6.25 17.02 1.59
CA LYS A 141 6.09 17.43 2.98
C LYS A 141 6.23 16.24 3.90
N LYS A 142 6.83 16.47 5.07
CA LYS A 142 6.89 15.51 6.17
C LYS A 142 5.48 15.18 6.66
N LEU A 143 5.32 13.97 7.17
CA LEU A 143 4.10 13.54 7.84
C LEU A 143 3.81 14.45 9.03
N ASP A 144 2.60 15.00 9.09
CA ASP A 144 2.18 15.83 10.20
C ASP A 144 1.64 14.99 11.37
N LYS A 145 1.74 15.55 12.58
CA LYS A 145 1.30 14.90 13.82
C LYS A 145 -0.18 14.52 13.80
N LYS A 146 -1.05 15.36 13.24
CA LYS A 146 -2.49 15.11 13.20
C LYS A 146 -2.81 13.89 12.32
N THR A 147 -2.16 13.78 11.17
CA THR A 147 -2.29 12.59 10.30
C THR A 147 -1.77 11.35 11.03
N PHE A 148 -0.57 11.41 11.62
CA PHE A 148 0.01 10.30 12.36
C PHE A 148 -0.89 9.79 13.51
N ASP A 149 -1.38 10.69 14.35
CA ASP A 149 -2.26 10.37 15.49
C ASP A 149 -3.59 9.76 15.02
N LYS A 150 -4.12 10.23 13.88
CA LYS A 150 -5.32 9.66 13.25
C LYS A 150 -5.06 8.22 12.79
N VAL A 151 -3.95 7.97 12.09
CA VAL A 151 -3.60 6.61 11.60
C VAL A 151 -3.46 5.65 12.78
N GLN A 152 -2.68 6.01 13.80
CA GLN A 152 -2.53 5.16 14.99
C GLN A 152 -3.86 4.88 15.68
N SER A 153 -4.73 5.88 15.79
CA SER A 153 -6.04 5.68 16.42
C SER A 153 -6.89 4.70 15.63
N GLN A 154 -6.92 4.80 14.31
CA GLN A 154 -7.64 3.85 13.46
C GLN A 154 -7.06 2.44 13.55
N LEU A 155 -5.73 2.29 13.54
CA LEU A 155 -5.07 0.99 13.69
C LEU A 155 -5.33 0.36 15.06
N ALA A 156 -5.34 1.15 16.13
CA ALA A 156 -5.67 0.67 17.48
C ALA A 156 -7.14 0.26 17.59
N GLU A 157 -8.08 1.03 17.01
CA GLU A 157 -9.50 0.67 16.95
C GLU A 157 -9.81 -0.55 16.07
N LEU A 158 -8.84 -0.97 15.24
CA LEU A 158 -8.90 -2.19 14.46
C LEU A 158 -8.17 -3.35 15.16
N GLU A 159 -7.64 -3.13 16.36
CA GLU A 159 -6.84 -4.08 17.14
C GLU A 159 -5.59 -4.58 16.38
N ILE A 160 -5.05 -3.74 15.48
CA ILE A 160 -3.87 -4.07 14.65
C ILE A 160 -2.58 -3.69 15.37
N ILE A 161 -2.65 -2.66 16.21
CA ILE A 161 -1.56 -2.27 17.12
C ILE A 161 -2.09 -2.28 18.55
N GLU A 162 -1.26 -2.75 19.47
CA GLU A 162 -1.59 -2.78 20.90
C GLU A 162 -1.30 -1.44 21.59
N ASN A 163 -0.24 -0.76 21.15
CA ASN A 163 0.29 0.42 21.81
C ASN A 163 0.36 1.60 20.85
N LYS A 164 -0.02 2.77 21.37
CA LYS A 164 0.23 4.04 20.70
C LYS A 164 1.57 4.63 21.13
N VAL A 165 2.26 5.30 20.22
CA VAL A 165 3.54 5.98 20.48
C VAL A 165 3.43 7.47 20.20
N ALA A 166 4.18 8.28 20.95
CA ALA A 166 4.25 9.73 20.73
C ALA A 166 4.87 10.02 19.35
N PHE A 167 4.32 11.02 18.65
CA PHE A 167 4.81 11.46 17.35
C PHE A 167 6.29 11.81 17.39
N GLU A 168 6.72 12.51 18.44
CA GLU A 168 8.10 12.95 18.64
C GLU A 168 9.07 11.77 18.83
N THR A 169 8.59 10.62 19.32
CA THR A 169 9.40 9.41 19.45
C THR A 169 9.54 8.66 18.11
N ALA A 170 8.53 8.76 17.24
CA ALA A 170 8.49 8.04 15.97
C ALA A 170 9.03 8.85 14.77
N ALA A 171 8.89 10.17 14.80
CA ALA A 171 9.22 11.09 13.71
C ALA A 171 10.28 12.14 14.08
N GLY A 172 10.80 12.09 15.32
CA GLY A 172 11.84 12.98 15.84
C GLY A 172 13.24 12.64 15.38
#